data_AF-U2Q2D4-F1
#
_entry.id   AF-U2Q2D4-F1
#
_cell.length_a   1.000
_cell.length_b   1.000
_cell.length_c   1.000
_cell.angle_alpha   90.00
_cell.angle_beta   90.00
_cell.angle_gamma   90.00
#
_symmetry.space_group_name_H-M   'P 1'
#
loop_
_entity.id
_entity.type
_entity.pdbx_description
1 polymer ?
#
loop_
_entity_poly.entity_id
_entity_poly.type
_entity_poly.pdbx_seq_one_letter_code
_entity_poly.pdbx_strand_id
1 'polypeptide(L)' 'MKNIFQIFRNDIKEIFRKIRTWLIIIGLMVLPSMYAWPNILSSWDPYGHTNQIKVAVVSEDKGATVENNKINLGKIL' A
#
# COMPACT_ATOMS: atom_id res chain seq x y z
N MET A 1 34.28 -26.67 -18.35
CA MET A 1 33.40 -25.48 -18.37
C MET A 1 32.56 -25.34 -19.65
N LYS A 2 33.05 -25.71 -20.84
CA LYS A 2 32.28 -25.61 -22.10
C LYS A 2 30.89 -26.30 -22.06
N ASN A 3 30.81 -27.48 -21.44
CA ASN A 3 29.55 -28.22 -21.32
C ASN A 3 28.50 -27.48 -20.46
N ILE A 4 28.92 -26.86 -19.36
CA ILE A 4 28.03 -26.10 -18.47
C ILE A 4 27.42 -24.92 -19.24
N PHE A 5 28.25 -24.20 -19.98
CA PHE A 5 27.77 -23.07 -20.79
C PHE A 5 26.83 -23.51 -21.92
N GLN A 6 27.04 -24.69 -22.49
CA GLN A 6 26.18 -25.23 -23.54
C GLN A 6 24.81 -25.66 -23.01
N ILE A 7 24.76 -26.26 -21.81
CA ILE A 7 23.50 -26.58 -21.11
C ILE A 7 22.75 -25.28 -20.83
N PHE A 8 23.41 -24.29 -20.22
CA PHE A 8 22.80 -22.99 -19.90
C PHE A 8 22.21 -22.28 -21.14
N ARG A 9 22.95 -22.26 -22.26
CA ARG A 9 22.47 -21.65 -23.51
C ARG A 9 21.28 -22.40 -24.10
N ASN A 10 21.25 -23.72 -23.97
CA ASN A 10 20.11 -24.53 -24.42
C ASN A 10 18.87 -24.29 -23.55
N ASP A 11 19.04 -24.15 -22.24
CA ASP A 11 17.95 -23.86 -21.31
C ASP A 11 17.31 -22.50 -21.58
N ILE A 12 18.13 -21.46 -21.79
CA ILE A 12 17.63 -20.13 -22.22
C ILE A 12 16.82 -20.26 -23.51
N LYS A 13 17.33 -21.00 -24.50
CA LYS A 13 16.65 -21.18 -25.78
C LYS A 13 15.31 -21.93 -25.62
N GLU A 14 15.25 -22.93 -24.75
CA GLU A 14 14.04 -23.66 -24.39
C GLU A 14 13.01 -22.74 -23.72
N ILE A 15 13.42 -21.88 -22.79
CA ILE A 15 12.55 -20.91 -22.10
C ILE A 15 11.81 -20.05 -23.13
N PHE A 16 12.52 -19.48 -24.10
CA PHE A 16 11.89 -18.63 -25.12
C PHE A 16 10.98 -19.40 -26.09
N ARG A 17 11.23 -20.70 -26.33
CA ARG A 17 10.49 -21.50 -27.31
C ARG A 17 9.22 -22.15 -26.73
N LYS A 18 9.14 -22.36 -25.42
CA LYS A 18 8.07 -23.12 -24.77
C LYS A 18 7.06 -22.18 -24.09
N ILE A 19 5.84 -22.15 -24.59
CA ILE A 19 4.75 -21.33 -24.02
C ILE A 19 4.43 -21.67 -22.55
N ARG A 20 4.54 -22.93 -22.14
CA ARG A 20 4.31 -23.36 -20.75
C ARG A 20 5.27 -22.71 -19.78
N THR A 21 6.53 -22.53 -20.17
CA THR A 21 7.55 -21.87 -19.36
C THR A 21 7.20 -20.39 -19.18
N TRP A 22 6.73 -19.74 -20.25
CA TRP A 22 6.27 -18.35 -20.20
C TRP A 22 5.09 -18.13 -19.26
N LEU A 23 4.12 -19.05 -19.20
CA LEU A 23 3.01 -18.95 -18.24
C LEU A 23 3.51 -18.87 -16.79
N ILE A 24 4.51 -19.68 -16.44
CA ILE A 24 5.11 -19.68 -15.10
C ILE A 24 5.86 -18.37 -14.85
N ILE A 25 6.67 -17.91 -15.82
CA ILE A 25 7.45 -16.67 -15.70
C ILE A 25 6.51 -15.46 -15.53
N ILE A 26 5.45 -15.37 -16.33
CA ILE A 26 4.45 -14.29 -16.22
C ILE A 26 3.76 -14.35 -14.86
N GLY A 27 3.35 -15.54 -14.41
CA GLY A 27 2.79 -15.72 -13.07
C GLY A 27 3.73 -15.20 -11.99
N LEU A 28 5.02 -15.58 -12.04
CA LEU A 28 6.04 -15.13 -11.09
C LEU A 28 6.28 -13.61 -11.15
N MET A 29 6.20 -12.99 -12.33
CA MET A 29 6.33 -11.54 -12.49
C MET A 29 5.12 -10.77 -11.93
N VAL A 30 3.92 -11.33 -12.02
CA VAL A 30 2.68 -10.66 -11.57
C VAL A 30 2.50 -10.74 -10.05
N LEU A 31 2.99 -11.80 -9.40
CA LEU A 31 2.84 -12.00 -7.95
C LEU A 31 3.32 -10.79 -7.10
N PRO A 32 4.51 -10.22 -7.31
CA PRO A 32 4.94 -9.02 -6.58
C PRO A 32 4.03 -7.80 -6.83
N SER A 33 3.56 -7.63 -8.06
CA SER A 33 2.69 -6.51 -8.43
C SER A 33 1.31 -6.62 -7.76
N MET A 34 0.76 -7.83 -7.64
CA MET A 34 -0.50 -8.07 -6.94
C MET A 34 -0.42 -7.77 -5.45
N TYR A 35 0.76 -7.88 -4.83
CA TYR A 35 0.97 -7.45 -3.45
C TYR A 35 1.09 -5.92 -3.34
N ALA A 36 1.84 -5.30 -4.25
CA ALA A 36 2.07 -3.87 -4.22
C ALA A 36 0.80 -3.05 -4.47
N TRP A 37 -0.04 -3.48 -5.42
CA TRP A 37 -1.24 -2.75 -5.84
C TRP A 37 -2.22 -2.40 -4.69
N PRO A 38 -2.77 -3.36 -3.93
CA PRO A 38 -3.69 -3.04 -2.84
C PRO A 38 -3.00 -2.26 -1.72
N ASN A 39 -1.72 -2.52 -1.47
CA ASN A 39 -0.94 -1.81 -0.45
C ASN A 39 -0.82 -0.31 -0.77
N ILE A 40 -0.53 0.04 -2.02
CA ILE A 40 -0.49 1.44 -2.47
C ILE A 40 -1.88 2.06 -2.40
N LEU A 41 -2.93 1.36 -2.84
CA LEU A 41 -4.29 1.87 -2.83
C LEU A 41 -4.77 2.19 -1.39
N SER A 42 -4.54 1.28 -0.45
CA SER A 42 -4.86 1.49 0.96
C SER A 42 -4.04 2.60 1.62
N SER A 43 -2.80 2.80 1.17
CA SER A 43 -1.93 3.84 1.72
C SER A 43 -2.24 5.24 1.18
N TRP A 44 -2.86 5.35 0.00
CA TRP A 44 -3.19 6.65 -0.62
C TRP A 44 -4.38 7.33 0.04
N ASP A 45 -5.39 6.56 0.43
CA ASP A 45 -6.57 7.07 1.15
C ASP A 45 -6.97 6.14 2.30
N PRO A 46 -6.18 6.12 3.39
CA PRO A 46 -6.44 5.26 4.54
C PRO A 46 -7.70 5.68 5.31
N TYR A 47 -8.20 6.90 5.09
CA TYR A 47 -9.27 7.49 5.88
C TYR A 47 -10.53 7.83 5.07
N GLY A 48 -10.60 7.55 3.77
CA GLY A 48 -11.72 7.89 2.89
C GLY A 48 -13.09 7.36 3.33
N HIS A 49 -13.13 6.37 4.22
CA HIS A 49 -14.35 5.77 4.78
C HIS A 49 -14.42 5.87 6.32
N THR A 50 -13.74 6.85 6.92
CA THR A 50 -13.76 7.07 8.38
C THR A 50 -15.00 7.80 8.89
N ASN A 51 -15.88 8.20 8.00
CA ASN A 51 -17.19 8.80 8.28
C ASN A 51 -18.13 7.91 9.12
N GLN A 52 -17.86 6.60 9.24
CA GLN A 52 -18.58 5.70 10.16
C GLN A 52 -17.90 5.53 11.53
N ILE A 53 -16.70 6.07 11.73
CA ILE A 53 -15.98 5.98 12.99
C ILE A 53 -16.52 7.07 13.92
N LYS A 54 -17.27 6.65 14.95
CA LYS A 54 -17.75 7.56 16.00
C LYS A 54 -16.58 7.95 16.89
N VAL A 55 -16.10 9.19 16.75
CA VAL A 55 -15.07 9.76 17.62
C VAL A 55 -15.76 10.65 18.65
N ALA A 56 -15.57 10.35 19.93
CA ALA A 56 -15.96 11.24 21.02
C ALA A 56 -14.77 12.16 21.35
N VAL A 57 -14.91 13.45 21.07
CA VAL A 57 -13.91 14.45 21.45
C VAL A 57 -14.34 15.06 22.78
N VAL A 58 -13.55 14.86 23.83
CA VAL A 58 -13.74 15.53 25.12
C VAL A 58 -12.64 16.57 25.30
N SER A 59 -13.02 17.79 25.68
CA SER A 59 -12.07 18.85 26.01
C SER A 59 -12.05 19.04 27.53
N GLU A 60 -10.89 18.84 28.14
CA GLU A 60 -10.66 19.12 29.57
C GLU A 60 -10.03 20.52 29.78
N ASP A 61 -9.92 21.30 28.72
CA ASP A 61 -9.27 22.61 28.76
C ASP A 61 -10.09 23.62 29.57
N LYS A 62 -9.38 24.40 30.39
CA LYS A 62 -9.95 25.58 31.04
C LYS A 62 -9.98 26.71 30.01
N GLY A 63 -11.16 27.31 29.79
CA GLY A 63 -11.33 28.40 28.83
C GLY A 63 -10.32 29.55 29.00
N ALA A 64 -10.01 30.24 27.90
CA ALA A 64 -8.99 31.29 27.84
C ALA A 64 -9.61 32.66 27.57
N THR A 65 -8.91 33.74 27.94
CA THR A 65 -9.31 35.10 27.59
C THR A 65 -8.46 35.58 26.42
N VAL A 66 -9.08 35.94 25.30
CA VAL A 66 -8.43 36.52 24.13
C VAL A 66 -9.09 37.85 23.83
N GLU A 67 -8.31 38.93 23.70
CA GLU A 67 -8.81 40.29 23.43
C GLU A 67 -9.95 40.72 24.38
N ASN A 68 -9.76 40.52 25.70
CA ASN A 68 -10.77 40.77 26.75
C ASN A 68 -12.07 39.95 26.66
N ASN A 69 -12.19 39.01 25.73
CA ASN A 69 -13.33 38.11 25.62
C ASN A 69 -12.98 36.74 26.22
N LYS A 70 -13.81 36.27 27.15
CA LYS A 70 -13.71 34.90 27.67
C LYS A 70 -14.25 33.94 26.62
N ILE A 71 -13.37 33.09 26.07
CA ILE A 71 -13.71 32.06 25.10
C ILE A 71 -13.51 30.67 25.71
N ASN A 72 -14.48 29.79 25.51
CA ASN A 72 -14.37 28.37 25.87
C ASN A 72 -14.80 27.52 24.67
N LEU A 73 -13.82 27.11 23.88
CA LEU A 73 -14.03 26.27 22.70
C LEU A 73 -14.40 24.83 23.06
N GLY A 74 -13.99 24.35 24.26
CA GLY A 74 -14.32 23.01 24.75
C GLY A 74 -15.79 22.81 25.11
N LYS A 75 -16.57 23.89 25.27
CA LYS A 75 -18.01 23.83 25.59
C LYS A 75 -18.91 23.80 24.35
N ILE A 76 -18.33 23.96 23.16
CA ILE A 76 -19.04 24.10 21.88
C ILE A 76 -18.97 22.79 21.05
N LEU A 77 -18.10 21.85 21.43
CA LEU A 77 -18.09 20.46 20.92
C LEU A 77 -19.26 19.66 21.51
#